data_AF-A0AAN8E538-F1
#
_entry.id   AF-A0AAN8E538-F1
#
_cell.length_a   1.000
_cell.length_b   1.000
_cell.length_c   1.000
_cell.angle_alpha   90.00
_cell.angle_beta   90.00
_cell.angle_gamma   90.00
#
_symmetry.space_group_name_H-M   'P 1'
#
loop_
_entity.id
_entity.type
_entity.pdbx_description
1 polymer ?
#
loop_
_entity_poly.entity_id
_entity_poly.type
_entity_poly.pdbx_seq_one_letter_code
_entity_poly.pdbx_strand_id
1 'polypeptide(L)'
;MRCDPSRTKPHTQKTFREQLAAELLEFAEGPAEGPAPPPPPPPPLTCMPEYYGEDATKVRKNCGRCLDAGLKRVKTPVYCRKCQVPLCFTVKKNCFREWHDLNTGTFR
;
A
#
# COMPACT_ATOMS: atom_id res chain seq x y z
N MET A 1 -6.76 -55.88 25.10
CA MET A 1 -6.41 -54.58 24.50
C MET A 1 -6.48 -54.74 22.99
N ARG A 2 -7.36 -53.99 22.30
CA ARG A 2 -7.50 -54.05 20.84
C ARG A 2 -6.51 -53.06 20.22
N CYS A 3 -5.65 -53.52 19.32
CA CYS A 3 -4.85 -52.66 18.46
C CYS A 3 -5.69 -52.35 17.22
N ASP A 4 -6.12 -51.09 17.07
CA ASP A 4 -6.75 -50.59 15.84
C ASP A 4 -5.74 -50.60 14.68
N PRO A 5 -6.08 -51.19 13.52
CA PRO A 5 -5.15 -51.32 12.39
C PRO A 5 -5.00 -50.04 11.56
N SER A 6 -5.59 -48.91 11.95
CA SER A 6 -5.55 -47.65 11.18
C SER A 6 -4.48 -46.67 11.64
N ARG A 7 -3.29 -47.16 12.07
CA ARG A 7 -2.14 -46.27 12.29
C ARG A 7 -1.57 -45.84 10.94
N THR A 8 -2.25 -44.92 10.26
CA THR A 8 -1.69 -44.17 9.14
C THR A 8 -0.43 -43.47 9.64
N LYS A 9 0.68 -43.63 8.91
CA LYS A 9 1.94 -42.97 9.29
C LYS A 9 1.65 -41.47 9.40
N PRO A 10 1.96 -40.81 10.54
CA PRO A 10 1.75 -39.37 10.64
C PRO A 10 2.55 -38.68 9.54
N HIS A 11 1.87 -37.86 8.73
CA HIS A 11 2.52 -37.07 7.70
C HIS A 11 3.54 -36.15 8.36
N THR A 12 4.70 -36.00 7.72
CA THR A 12 5.60 -34.92 8.12
C THR A 12 4.95 -33.59 7.72
N GLN A 13 5.31 -32.50 8.41
CA GLN A 13 4.76 -31.18 8.07
C GLN A 13 4.97 -30.82 6.59
N LYS A 14 6.08 -31.26 6.00
CA LYS A 14 6.38 -31.05 4.58
C LYS A 14 5.36 -31.76 3.69
N THR A 15 5.16 -33.06 3.88
CA THR A 15 4.27 -33.84 3.01
C THR A 15 2.82 -33.42 3.15
N PHE A 16 2.41 -33.04 4.37
CA PHE A 16 1.08 -32.48 4.60
C PHE A 16 0.85 -31.17 3.83
N ARG A 17 1.82 -30.25 3.85
CA ARG A 17 1.71 -28.97 3.13
C ARG A 17 1.72 -29.15 1.61
N GLU A 18 2.51 -30.10 1.11
CA GLU A 18 2.54 -30.44 -0.32
C GLU A 18 1.19 -31.01 -0.79
N GLN A 19 0.60 -31.93 -0.01
CA GLN A 19 -0.73 -32.49 -0.33
C GLN A 19 -1.83 -31.44 -0.26
N LEU A 20 -1.86 -30.62 0.79
CA LEU A 20 -2.82 -29.53 0.94
C LEU A 20 -2.74 -28.53 -0.24
N ALA A 21 -1.53 -28.18 -0.67
CA ALA A 21 -1.34 -27.27 -1.80
C ALA A 21 -1.87 -27.87 -3.11
N ALA A 22 -1.64 -29.16 -3.34
CA ALA A 22 -2.15 -29.87 -4.51
C ALA A 22 -3.69 -29.91 -4.54
N GLU A 23 -4.33 -30.26 -3.42
CA GLU A 23 -5.80 -30.30 -3.30
C GLU A 23 -6.44 -28.91 -3.52
N LEU A 24 -5.82 -27.84 -2.99
CA LEU A 24 -6.29 -26.47 -3.18
C LEU A 24 -6.14 -26.00 -4.64
N LEU A 25 -5.09 -26.44 -5.32
CA LEU A 25 -4.87 -26.09 -6.72
C LEU A 25 -5.88 -26.81 -7.63
N GLU A 26 -6.11 -28.11 -7.40
CA GLU A 26 -7.12 -28.89 -8.12
C GLU A 26 -8.53 -28.29 -7.93
N PHE A 27 -8.86 -27.83 -6.72
CA PHE A 27 -10.13 -27.14 -6.46
C PHE A 27 -10.24 -25.81 -7.22
N ALA A 28 -9.14 -25.07 -7.36
CA ALA A 28 -9.10 -23.83 -8.13
C ALA A 28 -9.14 -24.06 -9.65
N GLU A 29 -8.66 -25.22 -10.12
CA GLU A 29 -8.61 -25.62 -11.53
C GLU A 29 -9.89 -26.34 -12.03
N GLY A 30 -10.92 -26.49 -11.18
CA GLY A 30 -12.26 -26.91 -11.62
C GLY A 30 -12.75 -26.07 -12.81
N PRO A 31 -13.60 -26.62 -13.71
CA PRO A 31 -13.76 -26.14 -15.08
C PRO A 31 -14.03 -24.63 -15.15
N ALA A 32 -12.95 -23.89 -15.42
CA ALA A 32 -12.96 -22.45 -15.57
C ALA A 32 -13.40 -22.12 -17.00
N GLU A 33 -14.68 -22.34 -17.31
CA GLU A 33 -15.34 -21.76 -18.51
C GLU A 33 -15.81 -20.33 -18.24
N GLY A 34 -15.08 -19.58 -17.41
CA GLY A 34 -15.39 -18.20 -17.06
C GLY A 34 -14.34 -17.23 -17.60
N PRO A 35 -14.73 -16.03 -18.06
CA PRO A 35 -13.77 -14.98 -18.41
C PRO A 35 -12.85 -14.70 -17.21
N ALA A 36 -11.57 -14.50 -17.49
CA ALA A 36 -10.54 -14.24 -16.47
C ALA A 36 -11.02 -13.16 -15.48
N PRO A 37 -10.82 -13.36 -14.16
CA PRO A 37 -11.23 -12.37 -13.17
C PRO A 37 -10.55 -11.02 -13.45
N PRO A 38 -11.26 -9.89 -13.29
CA PRO A 38 -10.66 -8.58 -13.48
C PRO A 38 -9.47 -8.41 -12.52
N PRO A 39 -8.44 -7.65 -12.93
CA PRO A 39 -7.31 -7.37 -12.06
C PRO A 39 -7.80 -6.74 -10.74
N PRO A 40 -7.19 -7.08 -9.60
CA PRO A 40 -7.58 -6.51 -8.32
C PRO A 40 -7.47 -4.98 -8.38
N PRO A 41 -8.40 -4.25 -7.73
CA PRO A 41 -8.35 -2.79 -7.71
C PRO A 41 -7.03 -2.33 -7.07
N PRO A 42 -6.46 -1.21 -7.55
CA PRO A 42 -5.26 -0.64 -6.93
C PRO A 42 -5.54 -0.32 -5.46
N PRO A 43 -4.53 -0.48 -4.58
CA PRO A 43 -4.71 -0.21 -3.16
C PRO A 43 -5.12 1.26 -2.95
N PRO A 44 -5.99 1.54 -1.96
CA PRO A 44 -6.44 2.90 -1.69
C PRO A 44 -5.25 3.80 -1.38
N LEU A 45 -5.17 4.94 -2.07
CA LEU A 45 -4.12 5.92 -1.86
C LEU A 45 -4.29 6.59 -0.49
N THR A 46 -3.30 6.45 0.38
CA THR A 46 -3.24 7.13 1.68
C THR A 46 -2.46 8.44 1.58
N CYS A 47 -2.75 9.37 2.47
CA CYS A 47 -1.99 10.61 2.57
C CYS A 47 -0.61 10.32 3.18
N MET A 48 0.37 10.06 2.33
CA MET A 48 1.77 9.83 2.68
C MET A 48 2.67 10.81 1.93
N PRO A 49 3.72 11.37 2.57
CA PRO A 49 4.72 12.15 1.86
C PRO A 49 5.55 11.26 0.92
N GLU A 50 5.70 11.70 -0.32
CA GLU A 50 6.57 11.09 -1.32
C GLU A 50 7.46 12.14 -1.98
N TYR A 51 8.60 11.71 -2.53
CA TYR A 51 9.48 12.56 -3.32
C TYR A 51 9.07 12.52 -4.80
N TYR A 52 9.21 13.65 -5.51
CA TYR A 52 8.94 13.71 -6.96
C TYR A 52 9.88 12.86 -7.82
N GLY A 53 11.00 12.39 -7.27
CA GLY A 53 11.96 11.53 -7.94
C GLY A 53 12.88 10.86 -6.93
N GLU A 54 13.84 10.09 -7.44
CA GLU A 54 14.80 9.33 -6.62
C GLU A 54 15.69 10.25 -5.76
N ASP A 55 15.97 11.46 -6.26
CA ASP A 55 16.81 12.44 -5.58
C ASP A 55 16.04 13.73 -5.24
N ALA A 56 16.20 14.19 -4.00
CA ALA A 56 15.58 15.41 -3.47
C ALA A 56 16.03 16.73 -4.15
N THR A 57 16.88 16.68 -5.18
CA THR A 57 17.43 17.83 -5.91
C THR A 57 16.84 18.02 -7.30
N LYS A 58 16.37 16.95 -7.94
CA LYS A 58 15.98 16.96 -9.37
C LYS A 58 14.66 17.72 -9.61
N VAL A 59 13.68 17.57 -8.73
CA VAL A 59 12.36 18.21 -8.88
C VAL A 59 11.91 18.79 -7.54
N ARG A 60 11.77 20.12 -7.49
CA ARG A 60 11.24 20.85 -6.32
C ARG A 60 10.16 21.81 -6.76
N LYS A 61 8.98 21.75 -6.13
CA LYS A 61 7.87 22.67 -6.36
C LYS A 61 7.69 23.61 -5.16
N ASN A 62 6.97 24.70 -5.35
CA ASN A 62 6.62 25.58 -4.24
C ASN A 62 5.59 24.90 -3.35
N CYS A 63 5.78 24.96 -2.04
CA CYS A 63 4.85 24.42 -1.07
C CYS A 63 3.51 25.17 -1.13
N GLY A 64 2.40 24.46 -1.35
CA GLY A 64 1.05 25.04 -1.48
C GLY A 64 0.65 25.86 -0.25
N ARG A 65 0.71 25.24 0.94
CA ARG A 65 0.38 25.93 2.19
C ARG A 65 1.24 27.17 2.47
N CYS A 66 2.53 27.11 2.13
CA CYS A 66 3.40 28.28 2.28
C CYS A 66 3.03 29.39 1.29
N LEU A 67 2.68 29.03 0.06
CA LEU A 67 2.21 29.98 -0.93
C LEU A 67 0.92 30.67 -0.45
N ASP A 68 -0.03 29.91 0.11
CA ASP A 68 -1.28 30.42 0.68
C ASP A 68 -1.03 31.36 1.88
N ALA A 69 -0.01 31.05 2.69
CA ALA A 69 0.45 31.90 3.79
C ALA A 69 1.35 33.08 3.34
N GLY A 70 1.49 33.33 2.04
CA GLY A 70 2.29 34.45 1.49
C GLY A 70 3.80 34.19 1.37
N LEU A 71 4.29 33.02 1.76
CA LEU A 71 5.70 32.61 1.68
C LEU A 71 6.02 31.97 0.31
N LYS A 72 6.18 32.82 -0.72
CA LYS A 72 6.27 32.42 -2.13
C LYS A 72 7.51 31.60 -2.55
N ARG A 73 8.55 31.50 -1.71
CA ARG A 73 9.86 30.90 -2.08
C ARG A 73 10.19 29.58 -1.36
N VAL A 74 9.23 29.00 -0.64
CA VAL A 74 9.47 27.73 0.06
C VAL A 74 9.35 26.57 -0.93
N LYS A 75 10.49 26.10 -1.44
CA LYS A 75 10.57 24.92 -2.32
C LYS A 75 10.60 23.64 -1.50
N THR A 76 9.92 22.61 -1.98
CA THR A 76 9.88 21.27 -1.37
C THR A 76 10.01 20.20 -2.46
N PRO A 77 10.81 19.15 -2.24
CA PRO A 77 10.85 17.97 -3.10
C PRO A 77 9.75 16.96 -2.75
N VAL A 78 9.00 17.20 -1.67
CA VAL A 78 7.98 16.30 -1.12
C VAL A 78 6.58 16.77 -1.51
N TYR A 79 5.71 15.81 -1.79
CA TYR A 79 4.29 16.02 -2.06
C TYR A 79 3.44 14.95 -1.38
N CYS A 80 2.14 15.20 -1.23
CA CYS A 80 1.21 14.18 -0.77
C CYS A 80 0.79 13.28 -1.93
N ARG A 81 1.04 11.97 -1.83
CA ARG A 81 0.66 10.97 -2.85
C ARG A 81 -0.84 11.01 -3.19
N LYS A 82 -1.69 11.15 -2.18
CA LYS A 82 -3.15 11.18 -2.35
C LYS A 82 -3.64 12.53 -2.88
N CYS A 83 -3.22 13.63 -2.26
CA CYS A 83 -3.72 14.97 -2.59
C CYS A 83 -3.00 15.62 -3.79
N GLN A 84 -1.84 15.08 -4.20
CA GLN A 84 -1.00 15.62 -5.28
C GLN A 84 -0.52 17.07 -5.05
N VAL A 85 -0.49 17.52 -3.78
CA VAL A 85 -0.04 18.86 -3.39
C VAL A 85 1.39 18.84 -2.85
N PRO A 86 2.30 19.70 -3.34
CA PRO A 86 3.63 19.88 -2.76
C PRO A 86 3.53 20.51 -1.37
N LEU A 87 4.07 19.82 -0.36
CA LEU A 87 4.02 20.25 1.04
C LEU A 87 5.41 20.16 1.66
N CYS A 88 5.80 21.23 2.36
CA CYS A 88 7.07 21.26 3.06
C CYS A 88 7.06 20.29 4.26
N PHE A 89 8.13 19.51 4.41
CA PHE A 89 8.32 18.64 5.57
C PHE A 89 9.77 18.74 6.03
N THR A 90 10.00 19.62 7.01
CA THR A 90 11.33 19.96 7.55
C THR A 90 11.24 20.00 9.08
N VAL A 91 12.38 19.94 9.77
CA VAL A 91 12.44 20.02 11.24
C VAL A 91 11.74 21.27 11.80
N LYS A 92 11.85 22.41 11.10
CA LYS A 92 11.27 23.70 11.54
C LYS A 92 9.81 23.90 11.14
N LYS A 93 9.33 23.17 10.14
CA LYS A 93 8.01 23.41 9.54
C LYS A 93 7.46 22.14 8.91
N ASN A 94 6.25 21.76 9.31
CA ASN A 94 5.55 20.58 8.83
C ASN A 94 4.23 20.96 8.16
N CYS A 95 4.34 21.54 6.96
CA CYS A 95 3.19 21.89 6.13
C CYS A 95 2.36 20.66 5.77
N PHE A 96 2.99 19.48 5.70
CA PHE A 96 2.31 18.22 5.42
C PHE A 96 1.26 17.91 6.50
N ARG A 97 1.65 17.89 7.76
CA ARG A 97 0.73 17.65 8.87
C ARG A 97 -0.38 18.70 8.91
N GLU A 98 -0.02 19.98 8.88
CA GLU A 98 -0.99 21.07 8.99
C GLU A 98 -2.03 21.07 7.86
N TRP A 99 -1.64 20.69 6.64
CA TRP A 99 -2.57 20.54 5.52
C TRP A 99 -3.62 19.45 5.78
N HIS A 100 -3.20 18.32 6.37
CA HIS A 100 -4.10 17.19 6.60
C HIS A 100 -4.93 17.35 7.87
N ASP A 101 -4.37 17.94 8.93
CA ASP A 101 -5.09 18.22 10.18
C ASP A 101 -6.29 19.14 9.92
N LEU A 102 -6.11 20.20 9.11
CA LEU A 102 -7.18 21.12 8.73
C LEU A 102 -8.22 20.50 7.78
N ASN A 103 -7.83 19.44 7.05
CA ASN A 103 -8.68 18.76 6.07
C ASN A 103 -9.22 17.42 6.57
N THR A 104 -9.12 17.11 7.87
CA THR A 104 -9.59 15.84 8.48
C THR A 104 -11.10 15.60 8.37
N GLY A 105 -11.88 16.51 7.77
CA GLY A 105 -13.33 16.37 7.58
C GLY A 105 -13.85 16.39 6.14
N THR A 106 -13.01 16.51 5.11
CA THR A 106 -13.53 16.65 3.73
C THR A 106 -12.76 15.80 2.74
N PHE A 107 -13.37 14.67 2.39
CA PHE A 107 -13.08 13.97 1.14
C PHE A 107 -13.47 14.91 -0.01
N ARG A 108 -12.48 15.41 -0.75
CA ARG A 108 -12.67 15.98 -2.09
C ARG A 108 -11.94 15.10 -3.08
#